data_AF-A0A928PAT3-F1
#
_entry.id   AF-A0A928PAT3-F1
#
_cell.length_a   1.000
_cell.length_b   1.000
_cell.length_c   1.000
_cell.angle_alpha   90.00
_cell.angle_beta   90.00
_cell.angle_gamma   90.00
#
_symmetry.space_group_name_H-M   'P 1'
#
loop_
_entity.id
_entity.type
_entity.pdbx_description
1 polymer ?
#
loop_
_entity_poly.entity_id
_entity_poly.type
_entity_poly.pdbx_seq_one_letter_code
_entity_poly.pdbx_strand_id
1 'polypeptide(L)' 'MDKKEFKNLLAKAEGGDAEAMYLVGLEYEAGEVVTADDEKAIEWMNEAADLGNKDAHKWLEEYYFDDDAGVQAHS' A
#
# COMPACT_ATOMS: atom_id res chain seq x y z
N MET A 1 -6.66 5.83 -13.19
CA MET A 1 -7.13 4.44 -13.39
C MET A 1 -8.66 4.44 -13.37
N ASP A 2 -9.35 3.52 -14.05
CA ASP A 2 -10.82 3.36 -13.90
C ASP A 2 -11.20 2.15 -13.02
N LYS A 3 -12.48 2.02 -12.64
CA LYS A 3 -12.94 0.92 -11.75
C LYS A 3 -12.72 -0.48 -12.33
N LYS A 4 -12.65 -0.63 -13.65
CA LYS A 4 -12.38 -1.93 -14.30
C LYS A 4 -10.89 -2.25 -14.23
N GLU A 5 -10.04 -1.26 -14.48
CA GLU A 5 -8.60 -1.35 -14.32
C GLU A 5 -8.22 -1.68 -12.87
N PHE A 6 -8.83 -0.99 -11.90
CA PHE A 6 -8.62 -1.29 -10.48
C PHE A 6 -9.00 -2.73 -10.12
N LYS A 7 -10.13 -3.24 -10.62
CA LYS A 7 -10.51 -4.64 -10.39
C LYS A 7 -9.51 -5.64 -10.96
N ASN A 8 -8.94 -5.36 -12.13
CA ASN A 8 -7.90 -6.21 -12.71
C ASN A 8 -6.62 -6.17 -11.89
N LEU A 9 -6.28 -4.98 -11.37
CA LEU A 9 -5.14 -4.79 -10.49
C LEU A 9 -5.32 -5.54 -9.17
N LEU A 10 -6.50 -5.42 -8.55
CA LEU A 10 -6.86 -6.14 -7.34
C LEU A 10 -6.76 -7.66 -7.52
N ALA A 11 -7.27 -8.21 -8.63
CA ALA A 11 -7.16 -9.65 -8.92
C ALA A 11 -5.70 -10.12 -9.08
N LYS A 12 -4.79 -9.25 -9.53
CA LYS A 12 -3.35 -9.57 -9.59
C LYS A 12 -2.71 -9.49 -8.20
N ALA A 13 -3.06 -8.46 -7.42
CA ALA A 13 -2.59 -8.31 -6.05
C ALA A 13 -3.01 -9.52 -5.20
N GLU A 14 -4.28 -9.91 -5.25
CA GLU A 14 -4.80 -11.15 -4.62
C GLU A 14 -4.11 -12.43 -5.15
N GLY A 15 -3.53 -12.37 -6.35
CA GLY A 15 -2.75 -13.44 -6.96
C GLY A 15 -1.27 -13.50 -6.54
N GLY A 16 -0.82 -12.62 -5.64
CA GLY A 16 0.57 -12.56 -5.17
C GLY A 16 1.50 -11.71 -6.02
N ASP A 17 0.97 -10.85 -6.90
CA ASP A 17 1.77 -9.88 -7.66
C ASP A 17 2.11 -8.68 -6.75
N ALA A 18 3.35 -8.66 -6.26
CA ALA A 18 3.83 -7.63 -5.34
C ALA A 18 3.81 -6.21 -5.92
N GLU A 19 3.92 -6.06 -7.25
CA GLU A 19 3.79 -4.76 -7.91
C GLU A 19 2.32 -4.32 -7.95
N ALA A 20 1.41 -5.26 -8.21
CA ALA A 20 -0.02 -4.97 -8.14
C ALA A 20 -0.47 -4.61 -6.72
N MET A 21 0.05 -5.30 -5.69
CA MET A 21 -0.22 -4.96 -4.29
C MET A 21 0.21 -3.52 -3.96
N TYR A 22 1.42 -3.12 -4.37
CA TYR A 22 1.90 -1.74 -4.22
C TYR A 22 0.94 -0.72 -4.86
N LEU A 23 0.54 -0.96 -6.11
CA LEU A 23 -0.37 -0.07 -6.84
C LEU A 23 -1.79 -0.03 -6.24
N VAL A 24 -2.29 -1.15 -5.70
CA VAL A 24 -3.58 -1.18 -4.97
C VAL A 24 -3.47 -0.38 -3.68
N GLY A 25 -2.35 -0.51 -2.95
CA GLY A 25 -2.10 0.27 -1.74
C GLY A 25 -2.09 1.78 -2.01
N LEU A 26 -1.41 2.23 -3.08
CA LEU A 26 -1.42 3.64 -3.49
C LEU A 26 -2.83 4.14 -3.83
N GLU A 27 -3.65 3.30 -4.44
CA GLU A 27 -5.02 3.68 -4.78
C GLU A 27 -5.91 3.80 -3.53
N TYR A 28 -5.69 2.97 -2.52
CA TYR A 28 -6.35 3.12 -1.21
C TYR A 28 -5.84 4.33 -0.43
N GLU A 29 -4.59 4.75 -0.59
CA GLU A 29 -4.09 5.99 0.00
C GLU A 29 -4.71 7.23 -0.68
N ALA A 30 -4.69 7.28 -2.01
CA ALA A 30 -5.15 8.44 -2.76
C ALA A 30 -6.68 8.55 -2.87
N GLY A 31 -7.38 7.40 -2.97
CA GLY A 31 -8.83 7.33 -3.11
C GLY A 31 -9.39 7.96 -4.41
N GLU A 32 -8.68 7.85 -5.53
CA GLU A 32 -9.09 8.46 -6.81
C GLU A 32 -10.19 7.63 -7.53
N VAL A 33 -10.13 6.31 -7.38
CA VAL A 33 -10.97 5.29 -8.04
C VAL A 33 -11.84 4.55 -7.03
N VAL A 34 -11.33 4.36 -5.82
CA VAL A 34 -12.05 3.79 -4.66
C VAL A 34 -12.06 4.78 -3.51
N THR A 35 -12.83 4.51 -2.45
CA THR A 35 -12.77 5.32 -1.24
C THR A 35 -11.41 5.14 -0.58
N ALA A 36 -10.74 6.24 -0.23
CA ALA A 36 -9.49 6.20 0.52
C ALA A 36 -9.66 5.45 1.85
N ASP A 37 -8.66 4.65 2.21
CA ASP A 37 -8.65 3.74 3.35
C ASP A 37 -7.19 3.42 3.73
N ASP A 38 -6.62 4.21 4.64
CA ASP A 38 -5.21 4.11 5.04
C ASP A 38 -4.87 2.73 5.63
N GLU A 39 -5.80 2.12 6.36
CA GLU A 39 -5.61 0.77 6.92
C GLU A 39 -5.39 -0.25 5.80
N LYS A 40 -6.23 -0.21 4.76
CA LYS A 40 -6.04 -1.07 3.58
C LYS A 40 -4.77 -0.73 2.81
N ALA A 41 -4.42 0.55 2.69
CA ALA A 41 -3.17 0.94 2.02
C ALA A 41 -1.97 0.28 2.71
N ILE A 42 -1.89 0.38 4.04
CA ILE A 42 -0.85 -0.24 4.86
C ILE A 42 -0.86 -1.76 4.74
N GLU A 43 -2.03 -2.41 4.77
CA GLU A 43 -2.14 -3.87 4.59
C GLU A 43 -1.51 -4.32 3.27
N TRP A 44 -1.90 -3.70 2.15
CA TRP A 44 -1.34 -4.03 0.83
C TRP A 44 0.15 -3.71 0.72
N MET A 45 0.61 -2.62 1.33
CA MET A 45 2.02 -2.25 1.34
C MET A 45 2.87 -3.25 2.13
N ASN A 46 2.37 -3.75 3.27
CA ASN A 46 3.06 -4.80 4.03
C ASN A 46 3.16 -6.10 3.23
N GLU A 47 2.07 -6.55 2.60
CA GLU A 47 2.10 -7.75 1.76
C GLU A 47 3.07 -7.60 0.57
N ALA A 48 3.07 -6.44 -0.09
CA ALA A 48 4.00 -6.14 -1.18
C ALA A 48 5.46 -6.16 -0.70
N ALA A 49 5.74 -5.54 0.45
CA ALA A 49 7.06 -5.48 1.07
C ALA A 49 7.57 -6.88 1.46
N ASP A 50 6.71 -7.72 2.06
CA ASP A 50 7.02 -9.10 2.43
C ASP A 50 7.40 -9.97 1.22
N LEU A 51 6.85 -9.65 0.04
CA LEU A 51 7.20 -10.27 -1.24
C LEU A 51 8.40 -9.61 -1.96
N GLY A 52 9.05 -8.64 -1.31
CA GLY A 52 10.27 -7.99 -1.78
C GLY A 52 10.05 -6.76 -2.67
N ASN A 53 8.84 -6.18 -2.69
CA ASN A 53 8.61 -4.91 -3.35
C ASN A 53 9.32 -3.78 -2.57
N LYS A 54 10.34 -3.19 -3.20
CA LYS A 54 11.18 -2.15 -2.59
C LYS A 54 10.47 -0.82 -2.45
N ASP A 55 9.56 -0.51 -3.37
CA ASP A 55 8.80 0.74 -3.35
C ASP A 55 7.76 0.71 -2.24
N ALA A 56 7.13 -0.45 -2.01
CA ALA A 56 6.26 -0.66 -0.84
C ALA A 56 7.04 -0.57 0.48
N HIS A 57 8.22 -1.20 0.55
CA HIS A 57 9.11 -1.07 1.71
C HIS A 57 9.47 0.39 2.02
N LYS A 58 9.86 1.15 0.98
CA LYS A 58 10.20 2.57 1.10
C LYS A 58 8.99 3.40 1.51
N TRP A 59 7.81 3.11 0.97
CA TRP A 59 6.58 3.78 1.33
C TRP A 59 6.24 3.57 2.81
N LEU A 60 6.37 2.34 3.33
CA LEU A 60 6.16 2.04 4.75
C LEU A 60 7.19 2.74 5.64
N GLU A 61 8.46 2.73 5.24
CA GLU A 61 9.51 3.47 5.95
C GLU A 61 9.18 4.96 6.04
N GLU A 62 8.75 5.60 4.95
CA GLU A 62 8.34 7.00 4.95
C GLU A 62 7.09 7.23 5.81
N TYR A 63 6.08 6.36 5.70
CA TYR A 63 4.84 6.43 6.46
C TYR A 63 5.08 6.37 7.98
N TYR A 64 5.92 5.43 8.43
CA TYR A 64 6.23 5.29 9.87
C TYR A 64 7.31 6.25 10.35
N PHE A 65 8.20 6.72 9.47
CA PHE A 65 9.20 7.74 9.83
C PHE A 65 8.54 9.10 10.10
N ASP A 66 7.53 9.47 9.31
CA ASP A 66 6.73 10.68 9.57
C ASP A 66 5.88 10.54 10.86
N ASP A 67 5.46 9.33 11.22
CA ASP A 67 4.76 9.07 12.50
C ASP A 67 5.73 9.13 13.71
N ASP A 68 6.98 8.66 13.55
CA ASP A 68 8.03 8.72 14.58
C ASP A 68 8.53 10.16 14.82
N ALA A 69 8.38 11.05 13.83
CA ALA A 69 8.56 12.50 14.03
C ALA A 69 7.50 13.10 15.00
N GLY A 70 6.48 12.32 15.38
CA GLY A 70 5.45 12.66 16.35
C GLY A 70 5.52 11.95 17.71
N VAL A 71 6.12 10.75 17.84
CA VAL A 71 6.12 10.01 19.12
C VAL A 71 7.40 9.22 19.35
N GLN A 72 8.22 9.69 20.29
CA GLN A 72 9.17 8.84 20.99
C GLN A 72 8.45 7.63 21.63
N ALA A 73 9.06 6.47 21.44
CA ALA A 73 8.95 5.23 22.21
C ALA A 73 7.84 4.27 21.79
N HIS A 74 8.25 3.15 21.17
CA HIS A 74 8.17 1.77 21.68
C HIS A 74 9.21 0.98 20.85
N SER A 75 10.29 0.40 21.35
CA SER A 75 10.53 -0.34 22.61
C SER A 75 12.00 -0.27 23.00
#